data_AF-A0A539DRZ2-F1
#
_entry.id   AF-A0A539DRZ2-F1
#
_cell.length_a   1.000
_cell.length_b   1.000
_cell.length_c   1.000
_cell.angle_alpha   90.00
_cell.angle_beta   90.00
_cell.angle_gamma   90.00
#
_symmetry.space_group_name_H-M   'P 1'
#
loop_
_entity.id
_entity.type
_entity.pdbx_description
1 polymer ?
#
loop_
_entity_poly.entity_id
_entity_poly.type
_entity_poly.pdbx_seq_one_letter_code
_entity_poly.pdbx_strand_id
1 'polypeptide(L)' 'MMDFLAFLACKLGYCCFALGAHDLAWGIYERASTWDPTSAEAFTWLGYLATLREDYDQALGFYRQCLDLEPDSAYI' A
#
# COMPACT_ATOMS: atom_id res chain seq x y z
N MET A 1 -13.57 -0.41 13.67
CA MET A 1 -13.29 -1.87 13.84
C MET A 1 -12.62 -2.46 12.59
N MET A 2 -12.79 -1.86 11.39
CA MET A 2 -12.05 -2.24 10.18
C MET A 2 -10.72 -1.49 10.03
N ASP A 3 -10.62 -0.25 10.53
CA ASP A 3 -9.38 0.55 10.46
C ASP A 3 -8.21 -0.11 11.24
N PHE A 4 -8.50 -0.73 12.39
CA PHE A 4 -7.50 -1.51 13.13
C PHE A 4 -7.04 -2.76 12.36
N LEU A 5 -7.94 -3.39 11.60
CA LEU A 5 -7.59 -4.52 10.73
C LEU A 5 -6.74 -4.06 9.53
N ALA A 6 -7.05 -2.89 8.94
CA ALA A 6 -6.25 -2.29 7.89
C ALA A 6 -4.84 -1.95 8.38
N PHE A 7 -4.71 -1.39 9.58
CA PHE A 7 -3.42 -1.12 10.23
C PHE A 7 -2.59 -2.40 10.39
N LEU A 8 -3.17 -3.46 10.97
CA LEU A 8 -2.47 -4.75 11.11
C LEU A 8 -2.13 -5.38 9.76
N ALA A 9 -3.02 -5.25 8.77
CA ALA A 9 -2.77 -5.71 7.42
C ALA A 9 -1.57 -5.01 6.80
N CYS A 10 -1.40 -3.69 6.98
CA CYS A 10 -0.22 -2.99 6.50
C CYS A 10 1.08 -3.54 7.12
N LYS A 11 1.06 -3.86 8.42
CA LYS A 11 2.23 -4.48 9.09
C LYS A 11 2.50 -5.89 8.57
N LEU A 12 1.47 -6.68 8.31
CA LEU A 12 1.62 -8.01 7.70
C LEU A 12 2.14 -7.91 6.25
N GLY A 13 1.59 -6.98 5.47
CA GLY A 13 2.01 -6.71 4.09
C GLY A 13 3.49 -6.36 4.03
N TYR A 14 3.97 -5.54 4.99
CA TYR A 14 5.38 -5.18 5.09
C TYR A 14 6.27 -6.39 5.35
N CYS A 15 5.85 -7.27 6.28
CA CYS A 15 6.57 -8.52 6.55
C CYS A 15 6.62 -9.41 5.29
N CYS A 16 5.50 -9.54 4.55
CA CYS A 16 5.48 -10.31 3.31
C CYS A 16 6.39 -9.70 2.24
N PHE A 17 6.39 -8.38 2.11
CA PHE A 17 7.31 -7.66 1.22
C PHE A 17 8.77 -7.91 1.58
N ALA A 18 9.13 -7.77 2.87
CA ALA A 18 10.50 -8.00 3.36
C ALA A 18 10.98 -9.45 3.16
N LEU A 19 10.05 -10.41 3.06
CA LEU A 19 10.32 -11.82 2.72
C LEU A 19 10.43 -12.08 1.21
N GLY A 20 10.27 -11.06 0.36
CA GLY A 20 10.25 -11.19 -1.10
C GLY A 20 8.94 -11.75 -1.67
N ALA A 21 7.91 -11.94 -0.84
CA ALA A 21 6.62 -12.46 -1.25
C ALA A 21 5.74 -11.32 -1.82
N HIS A 22 6.17 -10.71 -2.92
CA HIS A 22 5.58 -9.48 -3.47
C HIS A 22 4.11 -9.62 -3.86
N ASP A 23 3.69 -10.77 -4.42
CA ASP A 23 2.29 -11.00 -4.80
C ASP A 23 1.38 -11.14 -3.60
N LEU A 24 1.87 -11.76 -2.52
CA LEU A 24 1.13 -11.86 -1.27
C LEU A 24 1.03 -10.48 -0.59
N ALA A 25 2.14 -9.73 -0.57
CA ALA A 25 2.16 -8.36 -0.06
C ALA A 25 1.14 -7.50 -0.80
N TRP A 26 1.11 -7.57 -2.13
CA TRP A 26 0.12 -6.88 -2.97
C TRP A 26 -1.31 -7.15 -2.52
N GLY A 27 -1.70 -8.43 -2.44
CA GLY A 27 -3.06 -8.80 -2.04
C GLY A 27 -3.41 -8.36 -0.62
N ILE A 28 -2.43 -8.27 0.28
CA ILE A 28 -2.65 -7.77 1.63
C ILE A 28 -2.86 -6.25 1.62
N TYR A 29 -2.04 -5.49 0.91
CA TYR A 29 -2.19 -4.04 0.82
C TYR A 29 -3.46 -3.63 0.06
N GLU A 30 -3.84 -4.38 -0.98
CA GLU A 30 -5.11 -4.18 -1.67
C GLU A 30 -6.28 -4.36 -0.68
N ARG A 31 -6.27 -5.44 0.11
CA ARG A 31 -7.28 -5.64 1.16
C ARG A 31 -7.25 -4.52 2.21
N ALA A 32 -6.07 -4.09 2.65
CA ALA A 32 -5.94 -2.98 3.58
C ALA A 32 -6.60 -1.71 3.03
N SER A 33 -6.37 -1.38 1.76
CA SER A 33 -6.99 -0.24 1.07
C SER A 33 -8.51 -0.36 0.93
N THR A 34 -9.06 -1.59 0.84
CA THR A 34 -10.52 -1.79 0.83
C THR A 34 -11.16 -1.65 2.21
N TRP A 35 -10.44 -2.00 3.27
CA TRP A 35 -10.89 -1.85 4.65
C TRP A 35 -10.77 -0.42 5.15
N ASP A 36 -9.70 0.26 4.73
CA ASP A 36 -9.47 1.68 4.98
C ASP A 36 -9.05 2.38 3.67
N PRO A 37 -10.02 2.97 2.95
CA PRO A 37 -9.77 3.74 1.73
C PRO A 37 -8.99 5.04 1.95
N THR A 38 -8.68 5.39 3.21
CA THR A 38 -7.90 6.57 3.58
C THR A 38 -6.48 6.23 4.04
N SER A 39 -6.08 4.95 3.94
CA SER A 39 -4.74 4.50 4.33
C SER A 39 -3.66 4.92 3.33
N ALA A 40 -3.01 6.06 3.58
CA ALA A 40 -1.86 6.52 2.80
C ALA A 40 -0.70 5.49 2.79
N GLU A 41 -0.49 4.77 3.90
CA GLU A 41 0.48 3.67 4.00
C GLU A 41 0.17 2.56 2.98
N ALA A 42 -1.08 2.10 2.88
CA ALA A 42 -1.46 1.03 1.95
C ALA A 42 -1.23 1.42 0.49
N PHE A 43 -1.63 2.64 0.09
CA PHE A 43 -1.41 3.13 -1.28
C PHE A 43 0.06 3.31 -1.60
N THR A 44 0.88 3.73 -0.65
CA THR A 44 2.33 3.80 -0.85
C THR A 44 2.91 2.45 -1.20
N TRP A 45 2.59 1.42 -0.41
CA TRP A 45 3.14 0.08 -0.65
C TRP A 45 2.63 -0.54 -1.95
N LEU A 46 1.39 -0.27 -2.34
CA LEU A 46 0.88 -0.66 -3.66
C LEU A 46 1.65 0.06 -4.79
N GLY A 47 1.92 1.35 -4.66
CA GLY A 47 2.75 2.11 -5.59
C GLY A 47 4.17 1.56 -5.71
N TYR A 48 4.78 1.21 -4.58
CA TYR A 48 6.11 0.61 -4.54
C TYR A 48 6.17 -0.76 -5.20
N LEU A 49 5.20 -1.63 -4.89
CA LEU A 49 5.10 -2.95 -5.51
C LEU A 49 4.82 -2.86 -7.02
N ALA A 50 4.01 -1.90 -7.47
CA ALA A 50 3.79 -1.63 -8.90
C ALA A 50 5.07 -1.16 -9.59
N THR A 51 5.86 -0.31 -8.91
CA THR A 51 7.19 0.13 -9.38
C THR A 51 8.13 -1.06 -9.57
N LEU A 52 8.15 -2.01 -8.63
CA LEU A 52 8.95 -3.24 -8.75
C LEU A 52 8.51 -4.16 -9.90
N ARG A 53 7.26 -4.03 -10.35
CA ARG A 53 6.71 -4.75 -11.51
C ARG A 53 6.87 -3.97 -12.82
N GLU A 54 7.52 -2.81 -12.79
CA GLU A 54 7.67 -1.88 -13.92
C GLU A 54 6.32 -1.35 -14.47
N ASP A 55 5.23 -1.46 -13.68
CA ASP A 55 3.93 -0.86 -14.00
C ASP A 55 3.88 0.58 -13.46
N TYR A 56 4.59 1.46 -14.16
CA TYR A 56 4.77 2.84 -13.73
C TYR A 56 3.49 3.67 -13.74
N ASP A 57 2.55 3.36 -14.66
CA ASP A 57 1.27 4.06 -14.74
C ASP A 57 0.41 3.76 -13.51
N GLN A 58 0.36 2.48 -13.11
CA GLN A 58 -0.34 2.09 -11.90
C GLN A 58 0.35 2.62 -10.64
N ALA A 59 1.69 2.57 -10.59
CA ALA A 59 2.46 3.12 -9.48
C ALA A 59 2.17 4.61 -9.26
N LEU A 60 2.18 5.40 -10.35
CA LEU A 60 1.85 6.83 -10.33
C LEU A 60 0.44 7.08 -9.78
N GLY A 61 -0.53 6.24 -10.17
CA GLY A 61 -1.89 6.30 -9.64
C GLY A 61 -1.94 6.16 -8.13
N PHE A 62 -1.28 5.13 -7.59
CA PHE A 62 -1.25 4.88 -6.15
C PHE A 62 -0.48 5.93 -5.36
N TYR A 63 0.66 6.40 -5.85
CA TYR A 63 1.40 7.47 -5.18
C TYR A 63 0.63 8.79 -5.15
N ARG A 64 -0.13 9.11 -6.21
CA ARG A 64 -1.04 10.27 -6.20
C ARG A 64 -2.13 10.12 -5.15
N GLN A 65 -2.74 8.94 -5.02
CA GLN A 65 -3.73 8.70 -3.97
C GLN A 65 -3.13 8.87 -2.57
N CYS A 66 -1.90 8.42 -2.34
CA CYS A 66 -1.19 8.67 -1.09
C CYS A 66 -1.03 10.17 -0.82
N LEU A 67 -0.54 10.95 -1.80
CA LEU A 67 -0.37 12.40 -1.68
C LEU A 67 -1.68 13.16 -1.50
N ASP A 68 -2.77 12.71 -2.13
CA ASP A 68 -4.08 13.34 -1.99
C ASP A 68 -4.66 13.13 -0.58
N LEU A 69 -4.36 12.00 0.06
CA LEU A 69 -4.79 11.67 1.42
C LEU A 69 -3.89 12.33 2.47
N GLU A 70 -2.58 12.28 2.27
CA GLU A 70 -1.56 12.84 3.14
C GLU A 70 -0.50 13.57 2.30
N PRO A 71 -0.66 14.88 2.06
CA PRO A 71 0.29 15.64 1.23
C PRO A 71 1.72 15.66 1.78
N ASP A 72 1.87 15.53 3.10
CA ASP A 72 3.14 15.50 3.82
C ASP A 72 3.52 14.07 4.25
N SER A 73 3.00 13.05 3.57
CA SER A 73 3.21 11.66 3.97
C SER A 73 4.69 11.28 3.92
N ALA A 74 5.21 10.72 5.02
CA ALA A 74 6.58 10.24 5.13
C ALA A 74 6.81 8.89 4.43
N TYR A 75 5.79 8.35 3.76
CA TYR A 75 5.83 7.05 3.11
C TYR A 75 6.38 7.09 1.67
N ILE A 76 6.46 8.28 1.05
CA ILE A 76 6.98 8.48 -0.32
C ILE A 76 8.50 8.67 -0.30
#